data_AF-A0A229P1I5-F1
#
_entry.id   AF-A0A229P1I5-F1
#
_cell.length_a   1.000
_cell.length_b   1.000
_cell.length_c   1.000
_cell.angle_alpha   90.00
_cell.angle_beta   90.00
_cell.angle_gamma   90.00
#
_symmetry.space_group_name_H-M   'P 1'
#
loop_
_entity.id
_entity.type
_entity.pdbx_description
1 polymer ?
#
loop_
_entity_poly.entity_id
_entity_poly.type
_entity_poly.pdbx_seq_one_letter_code
_entity_poly.pdbx_strand_id
1 'polypeptide(L)'
;MSESLYHLRYDTITIGVFVEDNSILSYLPYHNGAEKFPVEVGYPTGLFKLNKSHNPWTVMKGEPRSNQGIRKWLSERVFSPNRPDVKELLKKLGLEKYDVWAIIKKTGGRTHHDKYSIGKANDPLNSKNIIDSSRNKNKEKNFIQDLNNRLNELDKIIDTLPKTHLDTSNSLEFNSGFNFENESYKNSIEPVDVFKNKKNNGS
;
A
#
# COMPACT_ATOMS: atom_id res chain seq x y z
N MET A 1 -3.56 19.80 1.33
CA MET A 1 -3.80 18.90 0.16
C MET A 1 -4.30 17.57 0.71
N SER A 2 -5.19 16.88 0.00
CA SER A 2 -5.80 15.63 0.48
C SER A 2 -4.88 14.42 0.24
N GLU A 3 -4.64 13.64 1.28
CA GLU A 3 -3.98 12.33 1.19
C GLU A 3 -4.72 11.42 0.20
N SER A 4 -3.98 10.76 -0.70
CA SER A 4 -4.56 9.81 -1.66
C SER A 4 -4.14 8.39 -1.33
N LEU A 5 -5.14 7.53 -1.10
CA LEU A 5 -4.96 6.12 -0.76
C LEU A 5 -5.15 5.21 -1.97
N TYR A 6 -4.21 4.30 -2.19
CA TYR A 6 -4.27 3.29 -3.25
C TYR A 6 -4.06 1.90 -2.66
N HIS A 7 -5.05 1.02 -2.82
CA HIS A 7 -4.99 -0.33 -2.29
C HIS A 7 -4.19 -1.23 -3.23
N LEU A 8 -3.21 -1.93 -2.67
CA LEU A 8 -2.59 -3.08 -3.31
C LEU A 8 -3.43 -4.31 -3.01
N ARG A 9 -3.86 -4.99 -4.08
CA ARG A 9 -4.63 -6.22 -4.00
C ARG A 9 -3.90 -7.34 -4.74
N TYR A 10 -4.14 -8.57 -4.31
CA TYR A 10 -3.90 -9.76 -5.12
C TYR A 10 -5.24 -10.46 -5.32
N ASP A 11 -5.66 -10.56 -6.58
CA ASP A 11 -7.02 -10.95 -6.91
C ASP A 11 -8.03 -10.03 -6.16
N THR A 12 -8.83 -10.58 -5.25
CA THR A 12 -9.80 -9.84 -4.44
C THR A 12 -9.28 -9.43 -3.06
N ILE A 13 -8.08 -9.87 -2.65
CA ILE A 13 -7.57 -9.69 -1.29
C ILE A 13 -6.73 -8.41 -1.24
N THR A 14 -7.09 -7.47 -0.37
CA THR A 14 -6.24 -6.31 -0.09
C THR A 14 -5.10 -6.70 0.85
N ILE A 15 -3.87 -6.45 0.43
CA ILE A 15 -2.66 -6.83 1.17
C ILE A 15 -1.85 -5.62 1.65
N GLY A 16 -2.22 -4.41 1.25
CA GLY A 16 -1.66 -3.17 1.80
C GLY A 16 -2.15 -1.94 1.07
N VAL A 17 -1.65 -0.78 1.47
CA VAL A 17 -2.05 0.52 0.94
C VAL A 17 -0.83 1.38 0.66
N PHE A 18 -0.79 1.98 -0.51
CA PHE A 18 0.10 3.09 -0.82
C PHE A 18 -0.56 4.40 -0.39
N VAL A 19 0.21 5.22 0.31
CA VAL A 19 -0.17 6.56 0.77
C VAL A 19 0.65 7.56 -0.03
N GLU A 20 -0.02 8.42 -0.79
CA GLU A 20 0.60 9.54 -1.50
C GLU A 20 0.32 10.84 -0.73
N ASP A 21 1.37 11.39 -0.12
CA ASP A 21 1.34 12.69 0.59
C ASP A 21 2.47 13.58 0.07
N ASN A 22 2.14 14.76 -0.47
CA ASN A 22 3.10 15.76 -0.95
C ASN A 22 4.23 15.19 -1.84
N SER A 23 3.91 14.26 -2.75
CA SER A 23 4.87 13.53 -3.62
C SER A 23 5.75 12.48 -2.93
N ILE A 24 5.55 12.25 -1.64
CA ILE A 24 6.12 11.13 -0.90
C ILE A 24 5.17 9.95 -1.04
N LEU A 25 5.71 8.82 -1.48
CA LEU A 25 4.97 7.57 -1.61
C LEU A 25 5.43 6.62 -0.50
N SER A 26 4.51 6.33 0.43
CA SER A 26 4.71 5.39 1.52
C SER A 26 3.86 4.13 1.28
N TYR A 27 4.24 3.01 1.90
CA TYR A 27 3.49 1.76 1.83
C TYR A 27 3.22 1.19 3.23
N LEU A 28 1.96 0.89 3.49
CA LEU A 28 1.46 0.29 4.73
C LEU A 28 0.99 -1.14 4.43
N PRO A 29 1.73 -2.18 4.86
CA PRO A 29 1.31 -3.57 4.66
C PRO A 29 0.10 -3.91 5.54
N TYR A 30 -0.81 -4.73 5.01
CA TYR A 30 -1.92 -5.34 5.77
C TYR A 30 -1.56 -6.79 6.09
N HIS A 31 -1.03 -7.03 7.28
CA HIS A 31 -0.60 -8.37 7.71
C HIS A 31 -1.71 -9.41 7.65
N ASN A 32 -2.94 -9.06 8.04
CA ASN A 32 -4.09 -9.98 7.97
C ASN A 32 -4.46 -10.36 6.53
N GLY A 33 -4.18 -9.49 5.55
CA GLY A 33 -4.34 -9.78 4.13
C GLY A 33 -3.20 -10.66 3.61
N ALA A 34 -1.99 -10.42 4.11
CA ALA A 34 -0.80 -11.20 3.79
C ALA A 34 -0.87 -12.64 4.35
N GLU A 35 -1.43 -12.85 5.53
CA GLU A 35 -1.64 -14.21 6.08
C GLU A 35 -2.63 -15.05 5.26
N LYS A 36 -3.56 -14.40 4.54
CA LYS A 36 -4.51 -15.04 3.63
C LYS A 36 -3.94 -15.25 2.22
N PHE A 37 -2.69 -14.84 2.01
CA PHE A 37 -2.02 -14.93 0.73
C PHE A 37 -1.66 -16.38 0.40
N PRO A 38 -1.85 -16.85 -0.84
CA PRO A 38 -1.42 -18.18 -1.21
C PRO A 38 0.11 -18.27 -1.05
N VAL A 39 0.57 -19.18 -0.20
CA VAL A 39 1.99 -19.36 0.14
C VAL A 39 2.86 -19.59 -1.10
N GLU A 40 2.30 -20.24 -2.11
CA GLU A 40 2.94 -20.61 -3.38
C GLU A 40 3.29 -19.42 -4.29
N VAL A 41 2.60 -18.29 -4.13
CA VAL A 41 2.75 -17.13 -5.03
C VAL A 41 3.93 -16.24 -4.59
N GLY A 42 4.34 -16.35 -3.31
CA GLY A 42 5.39 -15.54 -2.73
C GLY A 42 4.95 -14.09 -2.47
N TYR A 43 5.48 -13.52 -1.39
CA TYR A 43 5.21 -12.12 -1.04
C TYR A 43 5.99 -11.16 -1.95
N PRO A 44 5.43 -9.98 -2.27
CA PRO A 44 6.17 -8.96 -3.00
C PRO A 44 7.33 -8.46 -2.13
N THR A 45 8.53 -8.95 -2.43
CA THR A 45 9.70 -8.79 -1.56
C THR A 45 10.10 -7.33 -1.35
N GLY A 46 9.80 -6.42 -2.28
CA GLY A 46 10.03 -4.98 -2.11
C GLY A 46 9.07 -4.28 -1.15
N LEU A 47 7.95 -4.93 -0.79
CA LEU A 47 6.87 -4.36 0.01
C LEU A 47 6.74 -4.99 1.40
N PHE A 48 7.12 -6.26 1.54
CA PHE A 48 7.07 -6.98 2.80
C PHE A 48 8.49 -7.30 3.30
N LYS A 49 8.69 -7.18 4.60
CA LYS A 49 9.86 -7.75 5.29
C LYS A 49 9.54 -9.21 5.59
N LEU A 50 10.40 -10.12 5.11
CA LEU A 50 10.18 -11.56 5.22
C LEU A 50 11.16 -12.17 6.22
N ASN A 51 10.65 -13.00 7.12
CA ASN A 51 11.44 -13.86 7.96
C ASN A 51 11.85 -15.09 7.15
N LYS A 52 13.13 -15.13 6.76
CA LYS A 52 13.70 -16.22 5.96
C LYS A 52 14.17 -17.41 6.80
N SER A 53 14.12 -17.31 8.13
CA SER A 53 14.58 -18.39 9.03
C SER A 53 13.63 -19.58 9.10
N HIS A 54 12.44 -19.49 8.50
CA HIS A 54 11.42 -20.54 8.49
C HIS A 54 10.89 -20.74 7.07
N ASN A 55 10.56 -21.98 6.70
CA ASN A 55 9.88 -22.31 5.45
C ASN A 55 8.46 -22.80 5.78
N PRO A 56 7.40 -22.17 5.25
CA PRO A 56 7.41 -21.02 4.34
C PRO A 56 7.85 -19.73 5.01
N TRP A 57 8.44 -18.80 4.22
CA TRP A 57 8.79 -17.47 4.69
C TRP A 57 7.55 -16.75 5.24
N THR A 58 7.66 -16.11 6.39
CA THR A 58 6.56 -15.37 7.03
C THR A 58 6.79 -13.87 6.97
N VAL A 59 5.71 -13.07 7.00
CA VAL A 59 5.82 -11.60 7.04
C VAL A 59 6.16 -11.15 8.45
N MET A 60 7.19 -10.32 8.59
CA MET A 60 7.53 -9.68 9.86
C MET A 60 6.54 -8.53 10.15
N LYS A 61 6.00 -8.52 11.38
CA LYS A 61 5.14 -7.43 11.86
C LYS A 61 5.95 -6.15 12.14
N GLY A 62 5.36 -4.99 11.88
CA GLY A 62 5.82 -3.71 12.44
C GLY A 62 6.81 -2.86 11.63
N GLU A 63 7.36 -3.32 10.50
CA GLU A 63 8.32 -2.51 9.74
C GLU A 63 7.91 -2.31 8.27
N PRO A 64 7.63 -1.07 7.82
CA PRO A 64 7.54 -0.77 6.40
C PRO A 64 8.90 -0.92 5.72
N ARG A 65 8.91 -1.36 4.45
CA ARG A 65 10.14 -1.43 3.64
C ARG A 65 10.66 -0.03 3.33
N SER A 66 11.97 0.07 3.10
CA SER A 66 12.60 1.31 2.63
C SER A 66 11.97 1.79 1.31
N ASN A 67 11.98 3.11 1.09
CA ASN A 67 11.52 3.74 -0.15
C ASN A 67 12.14 3.12 -1.41
N GLN A 68 13.36 2.61 -1.32
CA GLN A 68 14.03 1.90 -2.41
C GLN A 68 13.35 0.57 -2.77
N GLY A 69 12.92 -0.20 -1.78
CA GLY A 69 12.21 -1.48 -2.00
C GLY A 69 10.86 -1.26 -2.68
N ILE A 70 10.13 -0.23 -2.24
CA ILE A 70 8.86 0.19 -2.86
C ILE A 70 9.09 0.57 -4.32
N ARG A 71 10.04 1.47 -4.59
CA ARG A 71 10.35 1.92 -5.96
C ARG A 71 10.78 0.78 -6.87
N LYS A 72 11.61 -0.14 -6.37
CA LYS A 72 12.05 -1.31 -7.14
C LYS A 72 10.86 -2.17 -7.55
N TRP A 73 10.00 -2.54 -6.60
CA TRP A 73 8.85 -3.38 -6.91
C TRP A 73 7.86 -2.71 -7.88
N LEU A 74 7.63 -1.39 -7.73
CA LEU A 74 6.80 -0.63 -8.67
C LEU A 74 7.44 -0.57 -10.07
N SER A 75 8.77 -0.48 -10.17
CA SER A 75 9.46 -0.42 -11.47
C SER A 75 9.34 -1.71 -12.29
N GLU A 76 9.21 -2.87 -11.61
CA GLU A 76 9.01 -4.17 -12.25
C GLU A 76 7.61 -4.30 -12.88
N ARG A 77 6.70 -3.37 -12.56
CA ARG A 77 5.29 -3.37 -13.02
C ARG A 77 5.02 -2.44 -14.20
N VAL A 78 6.02 -1.69 -14.63
CA VAL A 78 5.90 -0.73 -15.72
C VAL A 78 6.84 -1.11 -16.85
N PHE A 79 6.55 -0.63 -18.05
CA PHE A 79 7.41 -0.86 -19.20
C PHE A 79 8.76 -0.14 -19.03
N SER A 80 9.86 -0.73 -19.50
CA SER A 80 11.19 -0.13 -19.36
C SER A 80 11.28 1.27 -20.00
N PRO A 81 11.97 2.24 -19.36
CA PRO A 81 12.15 3.59 -19.91
C PRO A 81 12.97 3.60 -21.21
N ASN A 82 13.73 2.53 -21.48
CA ASN A 82 14.60 2.41 -22.66
C ASN A 82 13.91 1.71 -23.84
N ARG A 83 12.60 1.43 -23.75
CA ARG A 83 11.87 0.82 -24.87
C ARG A 83 11.82 1.77 -26.08
N PRO A 84 11.96 1.27 -27.32
CA PRO A 84 11.85 2.10 -28.52
C PRO A 84 10.51 2.86 -28.62
N ASP A 85 9.42 2.26 -28.16
CA ASP A 85 8.06 2.79 -28.22
C ASP A 85 7.63 3.59 -26.96
N VAL A 86 8.57 3.92 -26.07
CA VAL A 86 8.28 4.59 -24.77
C VAL A 86 7.48 5.89 -24.94
N LYS A 87 7.80 6.70 -25.94
CA LYS A 87 7.12 7.99 -26.20
C LYS A 87 5.66 7.79 -26.60
N GLU A 88 5.38 6.77 -27.41
CA GLU A 88 4.03 6.45 -27.84
C GLU A 88 3.18 5.90 -26.68
N LEU A 89 3.77 5.03 -25.85
CA LEU A 89 3.12 4.50 -24.65
C LEU A 89 2.77 5.62 -23.67
N LEU A 90 3.71 6.53 -23.39
CA LEU A 90 3.46 7.68 -22.53
C LEU A 90 2.35 8.58 -23.10
N LYS A 91 2.37 8.86 -24.41
CA LYS A 91 1.32 9.63 -25.08
C LYS A 91 -0.06 8.96 -24.95
N LYS A 92 -0.15 7.63 -25.12
CA LYS A 92 -1.40 6.86 -24.93
C LYS A 92 -1.91 6.94 -23.49
N LEU A 93 -1.02 7.03 -22.51
CA LEU A 93 -1.36 7.20 -21.09
C LEU A 93 -1.66 8.67 -20.71
N GLY A 94 -1.45 9.62 -21.62
CA GLY A 94 -1.58 11.05 -21.37
C GLY A 94 -0.49 11.58 -20.43
N LEU A 95 0.73 11.04 -20.51
CA LEU A 95 1.88 11.44 -19.71
C LEU A 95 2.94 12.12 -20.59
N GLU A 96 3.46 13.25 -20.12
CA GLU A 96 4.51 14.00 -20.82
C GLU A 96 5.92 13.41 -20.58
N LYS A 97 6.12 12.83 -19.39
CA LYS A 97 7.39 12.26 -18.95
C LYS A 97 7.21 10.90 -18.32
N TYR A 98 8.28 10.12 -18.32
CA TYR A 98 8.32 8.83 -17.68
C TYR A 98 8.28 9.00 -16.16
N ASP A 99 7.20 8.54 -15.54
CA ASP A 99 7.03 8.52 -14.09
C ASP A 99 6.37 7.20 -13.69
N VAL A 100 7.08 6.38 -12.91
CA VAL A 100 6.63 5.03 -12.53
C VAL A 100 5.29 5.08 -11.80
N TRP A 101 5.12 6.02 -10.86
CA TRP A 101 3.91 6.09 -10.08
C TRP A 101 2.72 6.59 -10.91
N ALA A 102 2.94 7.58 -11.77
CA ALA A 102 1.92 8.07 -12.69
C ALA A 102 1.47 6.97 -13.67
N ILE A 103 2.41 6.19 -14.21
CA ILE A 103 2.10 5.04 -15.08
C ILE A 103 1.26 4.02 -14.31
N ILE A 104 1.62 3.70 -13.07
CA ILE A 104 0.87 2.76 -12.24
C ILE A 104 -0.54 3.26 -11.97
N LYS A 105 -0.73 4.55 -11.65
CA LYS A 105 -2.06 5.14 -11.46
C LYS A 105 -2.95 5.02 -12.71
N LYS A 106 -2.36 5.01 -13.91
CA LYS A 106 -3.09 4.85 -15.18
C LYS A 106 -3.36 3.39 -15.57
N THR A 107 -2.47 2.47 -15.18
CA THR A 107 -2.48 1.05 -15.62
C THR A 107 -2.94 0.07 -14.56
N GLY A 108 -3.04 0.53 -13.31
CA GLY A 108 -3.28 -0.29 -12.13
C GLY A 108 -2.10 -1.20 -11.75
N GLY A 109 -0.91 -0.99 -12.33
CA GLY A 109 0.28 -1.81 -12.07
C GLY A 109 0.05 -3.31 -12.33
N ARG A 110 -0.80 -3.64 -13.31
CA ARG A 110 -1.13 -5.03 -13.65
C ARG A 110 -0.08 -5.60 -14.60
N THR A 111 0.30 -6.85 -14.37
CA THR A 111 1.16 -7.61 -15.28
C THR A 111 0.41 -8.86 -15.73
N HIS A 112 0.93 -9.55 -16.74
CA HIS A 112 0.37 -10.83 -17.19
C HIS A 112 0.92 -12.02 -16.39
N HIS A 113 1.92 -11.80 -15.53
CA HIS A 113 2.58 -12.84 -14.74
C HIS A 113 1.93 -13.06 -13.38
N ASP A 114 1.12 -12.12 -12.91
CA ASP A 114 0.53 -12.15 -11.58
C ASP A 114 -0.86 -11.52 -11.53
N LYS A 115 -1.54 -11.70 -10.39
CA LYS A 115 -2.88 -11.16 -10.13
C LYS A 115 -2.87 -9.89 -9.29
N TYR A 116 -1.72 -9.24 -9.13
CA TYR A 116 -1.67 -8.04 -8.31
C TYR A 116 -2.25 -6.86 -9.07
N SER A 117 -2.90 -5.96 -8.32
CA SER A 117 -3.46 -4.73 -8.87
C SER A 117 -3.42 -3.61 -7.84
N ILE A 118 -3.30 -2.38 -8.33
CA ILE A 118 -3.25 -1.16 -7.53
C ILE A 118 -4.38 -0.26 -8.00
N GLY A 119 -5.16 0.30 -7.07
CA GLY A 119 -6.13 1.32 -7.41
C GLY A 119 -6.82 1.89 -6.19
N LYS A 120 -7.63 2.93 -6.40
CA LYS A 120 -8.43 3.52 -5.32
C LYS A 120 -9.51 2.53 -4.87
N ALA A 121 -9.97 2.67 -3.63
CA ALA A 121 -11.01 1.79 -3.07
C ALA A 121 -12.25 1.68 -3.97
N ASN A 122 -12.63 2.82 -4.57
CA ASN A 122 -13.85 2.99 -5.38
C ASN A 122 -13.58 2.95 -6.90
N ASP A 123 -12.41 2.51 -7.36
CA ASP A 123 -12.06 2.54 -8.78
C ASP A 123 -12.86 1.49 -9.59
N PRO A 124 -13.61 1.85 -10.65
CA PRO A 124 -14.36 0.91 -11.48
C PRO A 124 -13.49 -0.13 -12.19
N LEU A 125 -12.21 0.18 -12.45
CA LEU A 125 -11.25 -0.79 -12.98
C LEU A 125 -10.99 -1.93 -12.00
N ASN A 126 -11.18 -1.67 -10.70
CA ASN A 126 -11.14 -2.67 -9.64
C ASN A 126 -12.50 -3.36 -9.39
N SER A 127 -13.62 -2.80 -9.86
CA SER A 127 -14.95 -3.42 -9.73
C SER A 127 -15.30 -4.39 -10.86
N LYS A 128 -14.68 -4.27 -12.04
CA LYS A 128 -14.92 -5.21 -13.16
C LYS A 128 -14.53 -6.67 -12.85
N ASN A 129 -13.54 -6.90 -11.97
CA ASN A 129 -13.21 -8.26 -11.50
C ASN A 129 -14.08 -8.73 -10.30
N ILE A 130 -14.90 -7.84 -9.71
CA ILE A 130 -15.94 -8.25 -8.74
C ILE A 130 -17.12 -8.92 -9.47
N ILE A 131 -17.30 -8.61 -10.76
CA ILE A 131 -18.41 -9.15 -11.56
C ILE A 131 -18.14 -10.60 -11.99
N ASP A 132 -16.89 -11.02 -12.21
CA ASP A 132 -16.54 -12.45 -12.40
C ASP A 132 -16.54 -13.26 -11.10
N SER A 133 -16.51 -12.59 -9.94
CA SER A 133 -16.69 -13.20 -8.62
C SER A 133 -18.16 -13.18 -8.14
N SER A 134 -19.12 -12.99 -9.06
CA SER A 134 -20.58 -13.08 -8.82
C SER A 134 -21.08 -14.41 -8.23
N ARG A 135 -20.21 -15.41 -8.03
CA ARG A 135 -20.47 -16.59 -7.18
C ARG A 135 -20.48 -16.28 -5.67
N ASN A 136 -20.08 -15.09 -5.22
CA ASN A 136 -19.88 -14.79 -3.79
C ASN A 136 -20.86 -13.79 -3.16
N LYS A 137 -21.91 -13.36 -3.89
CA LYS A 137 -22.95 -12.45 -3.33
C LYS A 137 -23.71 -13.06 -2.14
N ASN A 138 -23.78 -14.39 -2.06
CA ASN A 138 -24.44 -15.07 -0.95
C ASN A 138 -23.59 -15.08 0.33
N LYS A 139 -22.25 -15.16 0.24
CA LYS A 139 -21.41 -15.08 1.44
C LYS A 139 -21.36 -13.66 2.01
N GLU A 140 -21.35 -12.65 1.15
CA GLU A 140 -21.39 -11.25 1.57
C GLU A 140 -22.72 -10.89 2.23
N LYS A 141 -23.85 -11.34 1.66
CA LYS A 141 -25.17 -11.22 2.30
C LYS A 141 -25.22 -11.93 3.66
N ASN A 142 -24.68 -13.13 3.77
CA ASN A 142 -24.66 -13.87 5.03
C ASN A 142 -23.77 -13.19 6.09
N PHE A 143 -22.63 -12.61 5.68
CA PHE A 143 -21.74 -11.89 6.58
C PHE A 143 -22.37 -10.58 7.08
N ILE A 144 -23.03 -9.81 6.21
CA ILE A 144 -23.76 -8.60 6.60
C ILE A 144 -24.92 -8.95 7.54
N GLN A 145 -25.64 -10.05 7.28
CA GLN A 145 -26.71 -10.50 8.16
C GLN A 145 -26.20 -10.90 9.55
N ASP A 146 -25.06 -11.60 9.61
CA ASP A 146 -24.43 -11.97 10.89
C ASP A 146 -24.00 -10.73 11.69
N LEU A 147 -23.40 -9.73 11.04
CA LEU A 147 -23.03 -8.47 11.69
C LEU A 147 -24.25 -7.72 12.25
N ASN A 148 -25.34 -7.64 11.49
CA ASN A 148 -26.57 -6.99 11.95
C ASN A 148 -27.19 -7.73 13.14
N ASN A 149 -27.16 -9.06 13.14
CA ASN A 149 -27.64 -9.85 14.27
C ASN A 149 -26.80 -9.58 15.54
N ARG A 150 -25.48 -9.49 15.41
CA ARG A 150 -24.59 -9.19 16.55
C ARG A 150 -24.76 -7.77 17.08
N LEU A 151 -24.99 -6.79 16.20
CA LEU A 151 -25.31 -5.42 16.60
C LEU A 151 -26.62 -5.37 17.41
N ASN A 152 -27.66 -6.06 16.95
CA ASN A 152 -28.94 -6.12 17.66
C ASN A 152 -28.82 -6.80 19.03
N GLU A 153 -27.93 -7.78 19.20
CA GLU A 153 -27.67 -8.39 20.51
C GLU A 153 -26.90 -7.44 21.46
N LEU A 154 -25.99 -6.61 20.93
CA LEU A 154 -25.31 -5.58 21.72
C LEU A 154 -26.24 -4.49 22.20
N ASP A 155 -27.19 -4.05 21.36
CA ASP A 155 -28.18 -3.04 21.76
C ASP A 155 -29.08 -3.53 22.90
N LYS A 156 -29.49 -4.81 22.86
CA LYS A 156 -30.23 -5.44 23.96
C LYS A 156 -29.41 -5.49 25.26
N ILE A 157 -28.10 -5.71 25.17
CA ILE A 157 -27.22 -5.72 26.34
C ILE A 157 -27.12 -4.31 26.94
N ILE A 158 -26.97 -3.29 26.10
CA ILE A 158 -26.89 -1.88 26.53
C ILE A 158 -28.16 -1.46 27.29
N ASP A 159 -29.34 -1.90 26.85
CA ASP A 159 -30.60 -1.62 27.52
C ASP A 159 -30.77 -2.34 28.87
N THR A 160 -30.01 -3.42 29.10
CA THR A 160 -30.01 -4.18 30.37
C THR A 160 -28.93 -3.75 31.35
N LEU A 161 -28.00 -2.87 30.95
CA LEU A 161 -26.99 -2.35 31.87
C LEU A 161 -27.65 -1.37 32.86
N PRO A 162 -27.39 -1.52 34.18
CA PRO A 162 -27.91 -0.58 35.17
C PRO A 162 -27.34 0.81 34.88
N LYS A 163 -28.23 1.80 34.73
CA LYS A 163 -27.85 3.21 34.61
C LYS A 163 -27.31 3.70 35.96
N THR A 164 -26.08 3.33 36.29
CA THR A 164 -25.37 3.91 37.42
C THR A 164 -25.00 5.35 37.04
N HIS A 165 -25.55 6.30 37.80
CA HIS A 165 -25.23 7.72 37.74
C HIS A 165 -23.71 7.94 37.61
N LEU A 166 -23.24 8.43 36.46
CA LEU A 166 -21.99 9.15 36.38
C LEU A 166 -22.30 10.64 36.48
N ASP A 167 -22.26 11.14 37.72
CA ASP A 167 -21.80 12.51 37.94
C ASP A 167 -20.29 12.52 37.66
N THR A 168 -19.89 13.07 36.52
CA THR A 168 -18.51 13.49 36.27
C THR A 168 -18.52 14.94 35.86
N SER A 169 -18.75 15.81 36.85
CA SER A 169 -18.11 17.11 36.92
C SER A 169 -16.63 16.89 37.21
N ASN A 170 -15.84 16.68 36.17
CA ASN A 170 -14.42 17.02 36.15
C ASN A 170 -14.01 17.29 34.70
N SER A 171 -14.01 18.57 34.37
CA SER A 171 -13.33 19.17 33.23
C SER A 171 -11.87 18.74 33.23
N LEU A 172 -11.52 17.79 32.36
CA LEU A 172 -10.14 17.54 31.96
C LEU A 172 -9.81 18.49 30.81
N GLU A 173 -9.23 19.63 31.17
CA GLU A 173 -8.50 20.50 30.25
C GLU A 173 -7.38 19.68 29.60
N PHE A 174 -7.53 19.44 28.29
CA PHE A 174 -6.46 18.88 27.47
C PHE A 174 -5.43 19.99 27.23
N ASN A 175 -4.38 20.01 28.06
CA ASN A 175 -3.19 20.82 27.82
C ASN A 175 -2.53 20.40 26.51
N SER A 176 -2.68 21.23 25.49
CA SER A 176 -1.90 21.21 24.25
C SER A 176 -0.45 21.62 24.57
N GLY A 177 0.42 20.63 24.79
CA GLY A 177 1.85 20.84 25.07
C GLY A 177 2.70 19.77 24.42
N PHE A 178 2.78 19.78 23.09
CA PHE A 178 3.80 19.03 22.34
C PHE A 178 4.65 20.04 21.55
N ASN A 179 5.74 20.47 22.17
CA ASN A 179 6.80 21.21 21.51
C ASN A 179 7.62 20.24 20.65
N PHE A 180 7.54 20.37 19.32
CA PHE A 180 8.56 19.86 18.42
C PHE A 180 9.58 20.98 18.21
N GLU A 181 10.76 20.82 18.79
CA GLU A 181 11.92 21.64 18.46
C GLU A 181 12.33 21.37 17.01
N ASN A 182 12.46 22.47 16.26
CA ASN A 182 12.95 22.53 14.89
C ASN A 182 14.46 22.26 14.85
N GLU A 183 14.90 21.08 14.41
CA GLU A 183 16.25 20.92 13.90
C GLU A 183 16.28 21.20 12.40
N SER A 184 16.82 22.39 12.08
CA SER A 184 17.13 22.85 10.74
C SER A 184 18.26 22.01 10.13
N TYR A 185 17.97 21.37 9.01
CA TYR A 185 18.97 20.74 8.15
C TYR A 185 19.94 21.81 7.59
N LYS A 186 21.22 21.73 7.97
CA LYS A 186 22.30 22.40 7.25
C LYS A 186 22.82 21.48 6.15
N ASN A 187 22.78 22.03 4.94
CA ASN A 187 23.42 21.53 3.72
C ASN A 187 24.93 21.30 3.94
N SER A 188 25.44 20.14 3.50
CA SER A 188 26.73 20.10 2.79
C SER A 188 26.60 19.21 1.56
N ILE A 189 26.75 19.86 0.42
CA ILE A 189 26.92 19.25 -0.89
C ILE A 189 28.43 19.29 -1.12
N GLU A 190 29.06 18.12 -1.27
CA GLU A 190 30.36 18.05 -1.96
C GLU A 190 30.16 17.41 -3.34
N PRO A 191 30.75 17.98 -4.41
CA PRO A 191 30.59 17.50 -5.77
C PRO A 191 31.52 16.32 -6.06
N VAL A 192 31.00 15.28 -6.71
CA VAL A 192 31.80 14.20 -7.30
C VAL A 192 31.92 14.45 -8.80
N ASP A 193 33.07 14.96 -9.23
CA ASP A 193 33.44 15.04 -10.65
C ASP A 193 33.99 13.69 -11.16
N VAL A 194 33.15 13.00 -11.94
CA VAL A 194 33.33 12.70 -13.37
C VAL A 194 34.76 12.37 -13.90
N PHE A 195 34.93 11.08 -14.27
CA PHE A 195 35.74 10.50 -15.38
C PHE A 195 37.28 10.47 -15.32
N LYS A 196 37.84 9.25 -15.46
CA LYS A 196 38.52 8.70 -16.68
C LYS A 196 39.17 7.36 -16.31
N ASN A 197 38.76 6.23 -16.88
CA ASN A 197 39.13 5.65 -18.18
C ASN A 197 40.55 5.03 -18.22
N LYS A 198 40.59 3.80 -18.77
CA LYS A 198 41.71 3.09 -19.44
C LYS A 198 42.77 2.33 -18.63
N LYS A 199 42.68 0.99 -18.82
CA LYS A 199 43.64 0.09 -19.49
C LYS A 199 44.95 -0.35 -18.81
N ASN A 200 45.18 -1.66 -19.00
CA ASN A 200 46.46 -2.36 -19.22
C ASN A 200 47.37 -2.48 -17.98
N ASN A 201 48.25 -3.46 -17.82
CA ASN A 201 48.55 -4.77 -18.42
C ASN A 201 49.49 -5.45 -17.40
N GLY A 202 49.68 -6.76 -17.52
CA GLY A 202 50.42 -7.57 -16.55
C GLY A 202 51.90 -7.25 -16.36
N SER A 203 52.45 -7.76 -15.27
CA SER A 203 53.45 -8.85 -15.24
C SER A 203 53.46 -9.43 -13.84
#